data_AF-A0A2K6TLP0-F1
#
_entry.id   AF-A0A2K6TLP0-F1
#
_cell.length_a   1.000
_cell.length_b   1.000
_cell.length_c   1.000
_cell.angle_alpha   90.00
_cell.angle_beta   90.00
_cell.angle_gamma   90.00
#
_symmetry.space_group_name_H-M   'P 1'
#
loop_
_entity.id
_entity.type
_entity.pdbx_description
1 polymer ?
#
loop_
_entity_poly.entity_id
_entity_poly.type
_entity_poly.pdbx_seq_one_letter_code
_entity_poly.pdbx_strand_id
1 'polypeptide(L)'
;MAVPREEYFRLALQEKLSTKLPEQAGHYFPPVLRLLEKRQELVDADQALQAQKQVFHTKMAALKQRWEQLEQKERELKESFIRFDKFFQDSEARRNRVLRRAAEERNQVGRREAEALRLRAQLEELRREHARLQRRLRRLQPCASLLEQALELLPGESKWIQIQNTAAEKTLLLGRSRMAVLNLFQLVCQHQGQPPALDIEDTEGQLEQVKLFMQDVAAMLPAAPAA
;
A
#
# COMPACT_ATOMS: atom_id res chain seq x y z
N MET A 1 109.31 -113.03 -3.63
CA MET A 1 109.80 -112.04 -2.65
C MET A 1 108.68 -111.76 -1.68
N ALA A 2 108.82 -112.20 -0.43
CA ALA A 2 107.75 -112.26 0.56
C ALA A 2 107.46 -110.86 1.13
N VAL A 3 106.25 -110.36 0.94
CA VAL A 3 105.76 -109.12 1.56
C VAL A 3 105.77 -109.32 3.09
N PRO A 4 106.42 -108.44 3.88
CA PRO A 4 106.43 -108.52 5.33
C PRO A 4 105.00 -108.50 5.88
N ARG A 5 104.67 -109.42 6.80
CA ARG A 5 103.30 -109.57 7.38
C ARG A 5 102.73 -108.26 7.94
N GLU A 6 103.58 -107.32 8.36
CA GLU A 6 103.18 -106.01 8.89
C GLU A 6 102.47 -105.12 7.87
N GLU A 7 102.84 -105.17 6.59
CA GLU A 7 102.17 -104.37 5.54
C GLU A 7 100.77 -104.92 5.23
N TYR A 8 100.62 -106.24 5.28
CA TYR A 8 99.33 -106.91 5.11
C TYR A 8 98.37 -106.54 6.25
N PHE A 9 98.84 -106.48 7.50
CA PHE A 9 98.03 -106.05 8.63
C PHE A 9 97.62 -104.58 8.55
N ARG A 10 98.50 -103.69 8.07
CA ARG A 10 98.16 -102.26 7.88
C ARG A 10 97.13 -102.06 6.78
N LEU A 11 97.29 -102.72 5.63
CA LEU A 11 96.33 -102.67 4.53
C LEU A 11 94.97 -103.24 4.94
N ALA A 12 94.94 -104.37 5.65
CA ALA A 12 93.70 -104.96 6.15
C ALA A 12 93.01 -104.06 7.20
N LEU A 13 93.75 -103.36 8.06
CA LEU A 13 93.17 -102.40 9.02
C LEU A 13 92.61 -101.17 8.34
N GLN A 14 93.31 -100.64 7.34
CA GLN A 14 92.86 -99.49 6.57
C GLN A 14 91.60 -99.82 5.75
N GLU A 15 91.55 -100.99 5.15
CA GLU A 15 90.38 -101.48 4.40
C GLU A 15 89.17 -101.72 5.32
N LYS A 16 89.39 -102.22 6.55
CA LYS A 16 88.34 -102.41 7.58
C LYS A 16 87.86 -101.12 8.24
N LEU A 17 88.69 -100.07 8.27
CA LEU A 17 88.30 -98.74 8.73
C LEU A 17 87.51 -97.97 7.65
N SER A 18 87.85 -98.16 6.38
CA SER A 18 87.15 -97.50 5.26
C SER A 18 85.83 -98.17 4.85
N THR A 19 85.65 -99.48 5.09
CA THR A 19 84.35 -100.17 4.87
C THR A 19 83.35 -100.03 6.01
N LYS A 20 83.73 -99.39 7.12
CA LYS A 20 82.80 -98.97 8.18
C LYS A 20 82.49 -97.47 8.09
N LEU A 21 81.98 -97.03 6.94
CA LEU A 21 80.99 -95.95 6.93
C LEU A 21 79.62 -96.58 6.73
N PRO A 22 78.89 -96.94 7.81
CA PRO A 22 77.47 -97.16 7.70
C PRO A 22 76.80 -95.82 7.39
N GLU A 23 76.26 -95.73 6.17
CA GLU A 23 75.11 -94.92 5.82
C GLU A 23 73.99 -95.17 6.85
N GLN A 24 73.97 -94.40 7.92
CA GLN A 24 72.86 -94.31 8.88
C GLN A 24 73.13 -93.13 9.83
N ALA A 25 73.18 -91.92 9.28
CA ALA A 25 72.98 -90.69 10.04
C ALA A 25 71.49 -90.54 10.44
N GLY A 26 70.90 -91.59 11.00
CA GLY A 26 69.78 -91.45 11.91
C GLY A 26 70.40 -91.15 13.26
N HIS A 27 70.66 -89.88 13.55
CA HIS A 27 71.28 -89.45 14.80
C HIS A 27 70.58 -90.10 16.01
N TYR A 28 71.19 -91.08 16.67
CA TYR A 28 70.78 -91.50 18.01
C TYR A 28 71.28 -90.43 18.98
N PHE A 29 70.56 -89.31 19.03
CA PHE A 29 70.78 -88.30 20.05
C PHE A 29 70.41 -88.89 21.42
N PRO A 30 71.28 -88.79 22.44
CA PRO A 30 70.93 -89.05 23.83
C PRO A 30 69.57 -88.42 24.19
N PRO A 31 68.65 -89.13 24.88
CA PRO A 31 67.31 -88.62 25.20
C PRO A 31 67.29 -87.22 25.85
N VAL A 32 68.35 -86.88 26.59
CA VAL A 32 68.55 -85.58 27.23
C VAL A 32 68.78 -84.46 26.22
N LEU A 33 69.53 -84.69 25.13
CA LEU A 33 69.77 -83.68 24.09
C LEU A 33 68.49 -83.39 23.29
N ARG A 34 67.70 -84.42 22.97
CA ARG A 34 66.39 -84.25 22.32
C ARG A 34 65.40 -83.46 23.18
N LEU A 35 65.43 -83.64 24.51
CA LEU A 35 64.61 -82.84 25.43
C LEU A 35 65.05 -81.37 25.48
N LEU A 36 66.35 -81.10 25.41
CA LEU A 36 66.87 -79.74 25.35
C LEU A 36 66.50 -79.03 24.05
N GLU A 37 66.61 -79.72 22.90
CA GLU A 37 66.13 -79.21 21.62
C GLU A 37 64.64 -78.88 21.67
N LYS A 38 63.80 -79.78 22.20
CA LYS A 38 62.35 -79.52 22.34
C LYS A 38 62.03 -78.38 23.30
N ARG A 39 62.82 -78.19 24.36
CA ARG A 39 62.69 -77.01 25.25
C ARG A 39 63.07 -75.73 24.52
N GLN A 40 64.10 -75.75 23.69
CA GLN A 40 64.52 -74.60 22.92
C GLN A 40 63.49 -74.23 21.84
N GLU A 41 62.96 -75.22 21.10
CA GLU A 41 61.83 -75.04 20.18
C GLU A 41 60.60 -74.44 20.87
N LEU A 42 60.30 -74.87 22.11
CA LEU A 42 59.20 -74.32 22.90
C LEU A 42 59.41 -72.85 23.24
N VAL A 43 60.64 -72.49 23.64
CA VAL A 43 61.01 -71.09 23.93
C VAL A 43 60.94 -70.24 22.67
N ASP A 44 61.46 -70.72 21.55
CA ASP A 44 61.41 -70.01 20.27
C ASP A 44 59.97 -69.83 19.78
N ALA A 45 59.12 -70.86 19.94
CA ALA A 45 57.70 -70.80 19.64
C ALA A 45 56.95 -69.82 20.56
N ASP A 46 57.27 -69.78 21.86
CA ASP A 46 56.63 -68.86 22.80
C ASP A 46 57.06 -67.40 22.54
N GLN A 47 58.32 -67.17 22.20
CA GLN A 47 58.80 -65.86 21.73
C GLN A 47 58.11 -65.43 20.43
N ALA A 48 57.97 -66.33 19.45
CA ALA A 48 57.25 -66.06 18.21
C ALA A 48 55.77 -65.73 18.47
N LEU A 49 55.12 -66.46 19.39
CA LEU A 49 53.74 -66.19 19.80
C LEU A 49 53.60 -64.84 20.49
N GLN A 50 54.53 -64.48 21.37
CA GLN A 50 54.55 -63.17 22.02
C GLN A 50 54.75 -62.04 21.02
N ALA A 51 55.68 -62.18 20.06
CA ALA A 51 55.86 -61.23 18.97
C ALA A 51 54.57 -61.09 18.14
N GLN A 52 53.91 -62.21 17.83
CA GLN A 52 52.64 -62.20 17.10
C GLN A 52 51.54 -61.48 17.88
N LYS A 53 51.41 -61.73 19.20
CA LYS A 53 50.48 -61.03 20.09
C LYS A 53 50.72 -59.53 20.09
N GLN A 54 51.98 -59.09 20.16
CA GLN A 54 52.33 -57.66 20.10
C GLN A 54 51.95 -57.04 18.75
N VAL A 55 52.18 -57.74 17.64
CA VAL A 55 51.76 -57.28 16.31
C VAL A 55 50.22 -57.20 16.20
N PHE A 56 49.49 -58.15 16.78
CA PHE A 56 48.03 -58.07 16.83
C PHE A 56 47.55 -56.90 17.68
N HIS A 57 48.14 -56.68 18.86
CA HIS A 57 47.79 -55.56 19.74
C HIS A 57 48.04 -54.21 19.06
N THR A 58 49.19 -54.03 18.40
CA THR A 58 49.49 -52.79 17.66
C THR A 58 48.53 -52.59 16.49
N LYS A 59 48.25 -53.63 15.70
CA LYS A 59 47.23 -53.58 14.63
C LYS A 59 45.85 -53.21 15.16
N MET A 60 45.44 -53.79 16.29
CA MET A 60 44.14 -53.54 16.88
C MET A 60 44.03 -52.12 17.43
N ALA A 61 45.10 -51.59 18.03
CA ALA A 61 45.16 -50.19 18.44
C ALA A 61 45.05 -49.23 17.25
N ALA A 62 45.77 -49.51 16.16
CA ALA A 62 45.70 -48.69 14.93
C ALA A 62 44.30 -48.72 14.28
N LEU A 63 43.63 -49.88 14.29
CA LEU A 63 42.25 -49.98 13.80
C LEU A 63 41.28 -49.18 14.68
N LYS A 64 41.40 -49.27 16.01
CA LYS A 64 40.57 -48.48 16.94
C LYS A 64 40.72 -46.98 16.70
N GLN A 65 41.96 -46.49 16.57
CA GLN A 65 42.21 -45.09 16.25
C GLN A 65 41.60 -44.67 14.90
N ARG A 66 41.69 -45.53 13.87
CA ARG A 66 41.05 -45.24 12.56
C ARG A 66 39.54 -45.20 12.66
N TRP A 67 38.93 -46.08 13.45
CA TRP A 67 37.49 -46.08 13.70
C TRP A 67 37.03 -44.78 14.37
N GLU A 68 37.73 -44.35 15.42
CA GLU A 68 37.45 -43.07 16.11
C GLU A 68 37.59 -41.87 15.16
N GLN A 69 38.64 -41.85 14.33
CA GLN A 69 38.83 -40.79 13.33
C GLN A 69 37.72 -40.76 12.28
N LEU A 70 37.26 -41.92 11.81
CA LEU A 70 36.17 -42.00 10.84
C LEU A 70 34.86 -41.52 11.45
N GLU A 71 34.57 -41.91 12.69
CA GLU A 71 33.37 -41.47 13.40
C GLU A 71 33.39 -39.95 13.63
N GLN A 72 34.55 -39.38 13.98
CA GLN A 72 34.69 -37.93 14.14
C GLN A 72 34.49 -37.18 12.81
N LYS A 73 35.09 -37.66 11.72
CA LYS A 73 34.86 -37.10 10.38
C LYS A 73 33.41 -37.19 9.93
N GLU A 74 32.73 -38.29 10.26
CA GLU A 74 31.30 -38.45 9.96
C GLU A 74 30.46 -37.40 10.70
N ARG A 75 30.76 -37.16 11.99
CA ARG A 75 30.09 -36.13 12.79
C ARG A 75 30.34 -34.73 12.21
N GLU A 76 31.58 -34.40 11.86
CA GLU A 76 31.94 -33.12 11.24
C GLU A 76 31.22 -32.91 9.89
N LEU A 77 31.10 -33.96 9.07
CA LEU A 77 30.37 -33.90 7.81
C LEU A 77 28.88 -33.70 8.02
N LYS A 78 28.27 -34.41 8.99
CA LYS A 78 26.85 -34.24 9.36
C LYS A 78 26.57 -32.81 9.83
N GLU A 79 27.42 -32.26 10.68
CA GLU A 79 27.30 -30.87 11.14
C GLU A 79 27.48 -29.87 10.01
N SER A 80 28.43 -30.11 9.11
CA SER A 80 28.64 -29.27 7.93
C SER A 80 27.44 -29.31 6.99
N PHE A 81 26.83 -30.47 6.78
CA PHE A 81 25.64 -30.62 5.97
C PHE A 81 24.47 -29.79 6.51
N ILE A 82 24.23 -29.82 7.82
CA ILE A 82 23.20 -28.99 8.47
C ILE A 82 23.49 -27.50 8.28
N ARG A 83 24.77 -27.09 8.39
CA ARG A 83 25.17 -25.69 8.14
C ARG A 83 24.94 -25.27 6.69
N PHE A 84 25.25 -26.15 5.73
CA PHE A 84 25.00 -25.90 4.31
C PHE A 84 23.52 -25.80 4.00
N ASP A 85 22.70 -26.72 4.50
CA ASP A 85 21.25 -26.69 4.29
C ASP A 85 20.63 -25.37 4.80
N LYS A 86 20.99 -24.96 6.03
CA LYS A 86 20.60 -23.64 6.57
C LYS A 86 21.07 -22.48 5.69
N PHE A 87 22.31 -22.53 5.20
CA PHE A 87 22.84 -21.50 4.30
C PHE A 87 22.06 -21.42 2.97
N PHE A 88 21.70 -22.57 2.39
CA PHE A 88 20.89 -22.62 1.18
C PHE A 88 19.50 -22.03 1.42
N GLN A 89 18.84 -22.42 2.51
CA GLN A 89 17.54 -21.87 2.90
C GLN A 89 17.60 -20.35 3.11
N ASP A 90 18.62 -19.84 3.81
CA ASP A 90 18.81 -18.41 4.03
C ASP A 90 19.08 -17.66 2.72
N SER A 91 19.90 -18.22 1.85
CA SER A 91 20.21 -17.64 0.53
C SER A 91 18.97 -17.59 -0.36
N GLU A 92 18.21 -18.68 -0.41
CA GLU A 92 16.95 -18.75 -1.16
C GLU A 92 15.90 -17.79 -0.59
N ALA A 93 15.78 -17.69 0.74
CA ALA A 93 14.90 -16.74 1.40
C ALA A 93 15.28 -15.29 1.07
N ARG A 94 16.58 -14.96 1.05
CA ARG A 94 17.07 -13.63 0.62
C ARG A 94 16.71 -13.35 -0.84
N ARG A 95 16.96 -14.31 -1.74
CA ARG A 95 16.62 -14.19 -3.16
C ARG A 95 15.11 -13.98 -3.35
N ASN A 96 14.28 -14.76 -2.67
CA ASN A 96 12.83 -14.65 -2.72
C ASN A 96 12.33 -13.30 -2.20
N ARG A 97 12.94 -12.75 -1.15
CA ARG A 97 12.61 -11.39 -0.66
C ARG A 97 12.91 -10.32 -1.72
N VAL A 98 14.06 -10.40 -2.39
CA VAL A 98 14.42 -9.46 -3.46
C VAL A 98 13.47 -9.58 -4.65
N LEU A 99 13.15 -10.81 -5.08
CA LEU A 99 12.22 -11.05 -6.18
C LEU A 99 10.80 -10.54 -5.86
N ARG A 100 10.30 -10.75 -4.65
CA ARG A 100 9.01 -10.22 -4.20
C ARG A 100 8.97 -8.71 -4.23
N ARG A 101 9.99 -8.04 -3.68
CA ARG A 101 10.10 -6.57 -3.71
C ARG A 101 10.14 -6.04 -5.14
N ALA A 102 10.95 -6.64 -6.01
CA ALA A 102 11.00 -6.26 -7.42
C ALA A 102 9.66 -6.46 -8.13
N ALA A 103 8.94 -7.54 -7.84
CA ALA A 103 7.61 -7.78 -8.40
C ALA A 103 6.57 -6.78 -7.88
N GLU A 104 6.60 -6.47 -6.57
CA GLU A 104 5.73 -5.47 -5.94
C GLU A 104 5.99 -4.08 -6.52
N GLU A 105 7.24 -3.67 -6.69
CA GLU A 105 7.61 -2.40 -7.31
C GLU A 105 7.11 -2.31 -8.76
N ARG A 106 7.30 -3.36 -9.57
CA ARG A 106 6.77 -3.42 -10.94
C ARG A 106 5.25 -3.29 -10.98
N ASN A 107 4.55 -3.99 -10.08
CA ASN A 107 3.10 -3.90 -9.97
C ASN A 107 2.65 -2.50 -9.53
N GLN A 108 3.37 -1.85 -8.60
CA GLN A 108 3.08 -0.48 -8.18
C GLN A 108 3.29 0.52 -9.31
N VAL A 109 4.38 0.40 -10.06
CA VAL A 109 4.66 1.24 -11.24
C VAL A 109 3.55 1.07 -12.27
N GLY A 110 3.18 -0.16 -12.63
CA GLY A 110 2.10 -0.42 -13.58
C GLY A 110 0.74 0.14 -13.13
N ARG A 111 0.42 0.08 -11.82
CA ARG A 111 -0.80 0.70 -11.27
C ARG A 111 -0.76 2.22 -11.40
N ARG A 112 0.35 2.85 -11.04
CA ARG A 112 0.54 4.31 -11.13
C ARG A 112 0.49 4.79 -12.57
N GLU A 113 1.08 4.05 -13.51
CA GLU A 113 1.02 4.35 -14.94
C GLU A 113 -0.41 4.26 -15.48
N ALA A 114 -1.15 3.20 -15.13
CA ALA A 114 -2.54 3.05 -15.53
C ALA A 114 -3.42 4.18 -14.96
N GLU A 115 -3.21 4.57 -13.70
CA GLU A 115 -3.91 5.70 -13.08
C GLU A 115 -3.54 7.04 -13.74
N ALA A 116 -2.25 7.27 -14.01
CA ALA A 116 -1.79 8.47 -14.71
C ALA A 116 -2.41 8.57 -16.12
N LEU A 117 -2.53 7.47 -16.85
CA LEU A 117 -3.20 7.44 -18.15
C LEU A 117 -4.69 7.78 -18.03
N ARG A 118 -5.39 7.21 -17.04
CA ARG A 118 -6.81 7.53 -16.76
C ARG A 118 -7.01 9.00 -16.44
N LEU A 119 -6.20 9.55 -15.53
CA LEU A 119 -6.27 10.97 -15.15
C LEU A 119 -5.94 11.90 -16.33
N ARG A 120 -4.97 11.55 -17.17
CA ARG A 120 -4.68 12.31 -18.40
C ARG A 120 -5.87 12.33 -19.35
N ALA A 121 -6.52 11.19 -19.58
CA ALA A 121 -7.71 11.13 -20.42
C ALA A 121 -8.85 12.00 -19.87
N GLN A 122 -9.12 11.92 -18.56
CA GLN A 122 -10.14 12.76 -17.90
C GLN A 122 -9.81 14.26 -18.00
N LEU A 123 -8.53 14.63 -17.82
CA LEU A 123 -8.09 16.02 -17.99
C LEU A 123 -8.28 16.52 -19.41
N GLU A 124 -8.05 15.68 -20.42
CA GLU A 124 -8.32 16.05 -21.80
C GLU A 124 -9.81 16.25 -22.07
N GLU A 125 -10.67 15.39 -21.55
CA GLU A 125 -12.13 15.53 -21.65
C GLU A 125 -12.60 16.84 -21.00
N LEU A 126 -12.20 17.09 -19.75
CA LEU A 126 -12.51 18.33 -19.04
C LEU A 126 -12.01 19.57 -19.79
N ARG A 127 -10.81 19.51 -20.39
CA ARG A 127 -10.29 20.61 -21.22
C ARG A 127 -11.15 20.84 -22.46
N ARG A 128 -11.62 19.77 -23.12
CA ARG A 128 -12.51 19.87 -24.29
C ARG A 128 -13.86 20.48 -23.89
N GLU A 129 -14.42 20.06 -22.75
CA GLU A 129 -15.67 20.60 -22.22
C GLU A 129 -15.53 22.07 -21.84
N HIS A 130 -14.47 22.43 -21.11
CA HIS A 130 -14.17 23.81 -20.76
C HIS A 130 -14.06 24.68 -22.02
N ALA A 131 -13.32 24.24 -23.04
CA ALA A 131 -13.21 24.96 -24.30
C ALA A 131 -14.56 25.10 -25.02
N ARG A 132 -15.43 24.07 -24.98
CA ARG A 132 -16.79 24.11 -25.54
C ARG A 132 -17.66 25.14 -24.81
N LEU A 133 -17.66 25.13 -23.48
CA LEU A 133 -18.42 26.07 -22.66
C LEU A 133 -17.92 27.50 -22.85
N GLN A 134 -16.60 27.70 -22.88
CA GLN A 134 -16.00 29.00 -23.11
C GLN A 134 -16.38 29.58 -24.48
N ARG A 135 -16.42 28.75 -25.53
CA ARG A 135 -16.93 29.18 -26.85
C ARG A 135 -18.41 29.56 -26.79
N ARG A 136 -19.24 28.79 -26.07
CA ARG A 136 -20.67 29.09 -25.90
C ARG A 136 -20.86 30.41 -25.16
N LEU A 137 -20.10 30.64 -24.09
CA LEU A 137 -20.12 31.89 -23.35
C LEU A 137 -19.74 33.09 -24.22
N ARG A 138 -18.63 32.99 -24.98
CA ARG A 138 -18.23 34.03 -25.94
C ARG A 138 -19.30 34.33 -26.99
N ARG A 139 -20.04 33.31 -27.46
CA ARG A 139 -21.14 33.49 -28.41
C ARG A 139 -22.35 34.20 -27.81
N LEU A 140 -22.65 33.93 -26.54
CA LEU A 140 -23.80 34.52 -25.84
C LEU A 140 -23.50 35.89 -25.24
N GLN A 141 -22.23 36.22 -25.02
CA GLN A 141 -21.79 37.48 -24.43
C GLN A 141 -22.38 38.73 -25.12
N PRO A 142 -22.40 38.85 -26.47
CA PRO A 142 -23.02 40.01 -27.12
C PRO A 142 -24.52 40.09 -26.89
N CYS A 143 -25.22 38.94 -26.86
CA CYS A 143 -26.66 38.91 -26.58
C CYS A 143 -26.96 39.37 -25.16
N ALA A 144 -26.15 38.94 -24.18
CA ALA A 144 -26.29 39.40 -22.80
C ALA A 144 -26.08 40.93 -22.71
N SER A 145 -25.02 41.46 -23.33
CA SER A 145 -24.76 42.91 -23.32
C SER A 145 -25.85 43.72 -24.04
N LEU A 146 -26.44 43.21 -25.12
CA LEU A 146 -27.58 43.85 -25.79
C LEU A 146 -28.84 43.83 -24.93
N LEU A 147 -29.08 42.73 -24.20
CA LEU A 147 -30.21 42.64 -23.27
C LEU A 147 -30.02 43.59 -22.08
N GLU A 148 -28.82 43.69 -21.53
CA GLU A 148 -28.48 44.65 -20.48
C GLU A 148 -28.72 46.09 -20.96
N GLN A 149 -28.22 46.46 -22.14
CA GLN A 149 -28.46 47.77 -22.74
C GLN A 149 -29.95 48.01 -23.01
N ALA A 150 -30.68 47.01 -23.51
CA ALA A 150 -32.11 47.13 -23.73
C ALA A 150 -32.85 47.37 -22.40
N LEU A 151 -32.49 46.65 -21.32
CA LEU A 151 -33.05 46.86 -19.99
C LEU A 151 -32.76 48.27 -19.46
N GLU A 152 -31.54 48.79 -19.63
CA GLU A 152 -31.20 50.18 -19.27
C GLU A 152 -32.00 51.21 -20.09
N LEU A 153 -32.27 50.92 -21.35
CA LEU A 153 -33.05 51.78 -22.24
C LEU A 153 -34.55 51.64 -22.07
N LEU A 154 -35.04 50.59 -21.40
CA LEU A 154 -36.46 50.42 -21.12
C LEU A 154 -36.88 51.53 -20.14
N PRO A 155 -37.65 52.54 -20.58
CA PRO A 155 -38.09 53.61 -19.70
C PRO A 155 -39.19 53.13 -18.74
N GLY A 156 -39.49 51.83 -18.76
CA GLY A 156 -40.65 51.23 -18.12
C GLY A 156 -40.67 51.51 -16.62
N GLU A 157 -39.53 51.34 -15.94
CA GLU A 157 -39.46 51.59 -14.50
C GLU A 157 -39.65 53.09 -14.18
N SER A 158 -38.95 53.97 -14.90
CA SER A 158 -39.07 55.42 -14.69
C SER A 158 -40.47 55.97 -15.03
N LYS A 159 -41.06 55.54 -16.16
CA LYS A 159 -42.41 55.94 -16.59
C LYS A 159 -43.48 55.36 -15.67
N TRP A 160 -43.31 54.12 -15.21
CA TRP A 160 -44.23 53.50 -14.27
C TRP A 160 -44.22 54.23 -12.92
N ILE A 161 -43.04 54.58 -12.40
CA ILE A 161 -42.89 55.40 -11.19
C ILE A 161 -43.56 56.78 -11.39
N GLN A 162 -43.37 57.42 -12.54
CA GLN A 162 -44.02 58.72 -12.84
C GLN A 162 -45.55 58.62 -12.87
N ILE A 163 -46.12 57.57 -13.49
CA ILE A 163 -47.56 57.35 -13.53
C ILE A 163 -48.10 57.11 -12.12
N GLN A 164 -47.43 56.26 -11.33
CA GLN A 164 -47.80 55.98 -9.94
C GLN A 164 -47.78 57.27 -9.08
N ASN A 165 -46.74 58.08 -9.18
CA ASN A 165 -46.64 59.34 -8.46
C ASN A 165 -47.75 60.32 -8.87
N THR A 166 -48.00 60.47 -10.18
CA THR A 166 -49.06 61.34 -10.71
C THR A 166 -50.45 60.87 -10.24
N ALA A 167 -50.68 59.56 -10.25
CA ALA A 167 -51.93 58.98 -9.74
C ALA A 167 -52.09 59.26 -8.24
N ALA A 168 -51.04 59.06 -7.44
CA ALA A 168 -51.04 59.37 -6.01
C ALA A 168 -51.33 60.85 -5.73
N GLU A 169 -50.72 61.77 -6.48
CA GLU A 169 -50.98 63.22 -6.39
C GLU A 169 -52.44 63.57 -6.70
N LYS A 170 -53.00 63.02 -7.79
CA LYS A 170 -54.40 63.24 -8.16
C LYS A 170 -55.37 62.69 -7.12
N THR A 171 -55.10 61.50 -6.58
CA THR A 171 -55.91 60.91 -5.51
C THR A 171 -55.87 61.76 -4.24
N LEU A 172 -54.70 62.30 -3.89
CA LEU A 172 -54.54 63.17 -2.73
C LEU A 172 -55.24 64.53 -2.92
N LEU A 173 -55.15 65.12 -4.12
CA LEU A 173 -55.91 66.34 -4.45
C LEU A 173 -57.41 66.11 -4.39
N LEU A 174 -57.90 65.01 -4.94
CA LEU A 174 -59.31 64.65 -4.85
C LEU A 174 -59.74 64.50 -3.39
N GLY A 175 -58.96 63.79 -2.57
CA GLY A 175 -59.23 63.67 -1.13
C GLY A 175 -59.29 65.02 -0.42
N ARG A 176 -58.36 65.94 -0.72
CA ARG A 176 -58.35 67.30 -0.16
C ARG A 176 -59.58 68.11 -0.59
N SER A 177 -59.94 68.07 -1.88
CA SER A 177 -61.14 68.76 -2.39
C SER A 177 -62.41 68.21 -1.75
N ARG A 178 -62.53 66.88 -1.63
CA ARG A 178 -63.66 66.24 -0.95
C ARG A 178 -63.79 66.70 0.50
N MET A 179 -62.67 66.78 1.24
CA MET A 179 -62.67 67.29 2.61
C MET A 179 -63.04 68.78 2.69
N ALA A 180 -62.57 69.61 1.77
CA ALA A 180 -62.95 71.02 1.73
C ALA A 180 -64.46 71.19 1.48
N VAL A 181 -65.03 70.43 0.54
CA VAL A 181 -66.46 70.42 0.26
C VAL A 181 -67.26 69.96 1.47
N LEU A 182 -66.86 68.84 2.08
CA LEU A 182 -67.51 68.32 3.29
C LEU A 182 -67.47 69.34 4.44
N ASN A 183 -66.32 70.00 4.64
CA ASN A 183 -66.18 71.03 5.67
C ASN A 183 -67.12 72.23 5.42
N LEU A 184 -67.21 72.71 4.17
CA LEU A 184 -68.13 73.77 3.79
C LEU A 184 -69.60 73.35 3.98
N PHE A 185 -69.94 72.14 3.56
CA PHE A 185 -71.27 71.57 3.72
C PHE A 185 -71.68 71.48 5.20
N GLN A 186 -70.79 70.97 6.06
CA GLN A 186 -71.03 70.91 7.50
C GLN A 186 -71.26 72.31 8.09
N LEU A 187 -70.53 73.34 7.63
CA LEU A 187 -70.73 74.72 8.05
C LEU A 187 -72.11 75.25 7.61
N VAL A 188 -72.55 74.95 6.39
CA VAL A 188 -73.89 75.30 5.89
C VAL A 188 -74.98 74.63 6.74
N CYS A 189 -74.85 73.33 7.02
CA CYS A 189 -75.78 72.62 7.90
C CYS A 189 -75.85 73.24 9.30
N GLN A 190 -74.70 73.62 9.87
CA GLN A 190 -74.64 74.33 11.15
C GLN A 190 -75.40 75.66 11.12
N HIS A 191 -75.22 76.47 10.07
CA HIS A 191 -75.94 77.75 9.92
C HIS A 191 -77.46 77.58 9.73
N GLN A 192 -77.89 76.50 9.07
CA GLN A 192 -79.31 76.20 8.88
C GLN A 192 -79.95 75.48 10.08
N GLY A 193 -79.15 75.05 11.07
CA GLY A 193 -79.63 74.29 12.23
C GLY A 193 -80.10 72.87 11.91
N GLN A 194 -79.67 72.32 10.77
CA GLN A 194 -80.05 70.98 10.31
C GLN A 194 -78.89 69.99 10.50
N PRO A 195 -79.16 68.73 10.89
CA PRO A 195 -78.12 67.71 10.94
C PRO A 195 -77.63 67.36 9.51
N PRO A 196 -76.33 67.07 9.32
CA PRO A 196 -75.81 66.61 8.02
C PRO A 196 -76.52 65.33 7.59
N ALA A 197 -77.34 65.40 6.53
CA ALA A 197 -78.17 64.29 6.06
C ALA A 197 -77.58 63.52 4.87
N LEU A 198 -76.56 64.10 4.20
CA LEU A 198 -75.87 63.49 3.08
C LEU A 198 -74.72 62.59 3.57
N ASP A 199 -74.47 61.53 2.81
CA ASP A 199 -73.33 60.64 3.06
C ASP A 199 -72.01 61.40 2.92
N ILE A 200 -71.00 60.99 3.70
CA ILE A 200 -69.67 61.59 3.75
C ILE A 200 -68.97 61.46 2.37
N GLU A 201 -69.27 60.39 1.62
CA GLU A 201 -68.69 60.15 0.29
C GLU A 201 -69.45 60.84 -0.85
N ASP A 202 -70.67 61.36 -0.61
CA ASP A 202 -71.48 62.06 -1.62
C ASP A 202 -71.04 63.52 -1.80
N THR A 203 -69.86 63.70 -2.38
CA THR A 203 -69.27 65.04 -2.54
C THR A 203 -70.00 65.91 -3.56
N GLU A 204 -70.70 65.30 -4.53
CA GLU A 204 -71.49 66.05 -5.51
C GLU A 204 -72.75 66.62 -4.88
N GLY A 205 -73.48 65.81 -4.10
CA GLY A 205 -74.63 66.27 -3.32
C GLY A 205 -74.26 67.35 -2.31
N GLN A 206 -73.15 67.17 -1.58
CA GLN A 206 -72.63 68.16 -0.63
C GLN A 206 -72.31 69.50 -1.31
N LEU A 207 -71.65 69.47 -2.47
CA LEU A 207 -71.30 70.67 -3.23
C LEU A 207 -72.55 71.42 -3.71
N GLU A 208 -73.57 70.70 -4.21
CA GLU A 208 -74.80 71.32 -4.71
C GLU A 208 -75.57 72.01 -3.57
N GLN A 209 -75.60 71.44 -2.36
CA GLN A 209 -76.21 72.11 -1.21
C GLN A 209 -75.44 73.36 -0.77
N VAL A 210 -74.10 73.31 -0.77
CA VAL A 210 -73.27 74.50 -0.51
C VAL A 210 -73.55 75.60 -1.54
N LYS A 211 -73.66 75.24 -2.82
CA LYS A 211 -73.96 76.17 -3.92
C LYS A 211 -75.35 76.81 -3.76
N LEU A 212 -76.38 76.01 -3.49
CA LEU A 212 -77.75 76.52 -3.27
C LEU A 212 -77.78 77.50 -2.10
N PHE A 213 -77.13 77.16 -0.98
CA PHE A 213 -77.04 78.07 0.16
C PHE A 213 -76.32 79.38 -0.17
N MET A 214 -75.21 79.34 -0.91
CA MET A 214 -74.52 80.55 -1.35
C MET A 214 -75.39 81.43 -2.26
N GLN A 215 -76.18 80.83 -3.14
CA GLN A 215 -77.13 81.53 -4.00
C GLN A 215 -78.26 82.17 -3.20
N ASP A 216 -78.79 81.46 -2.21
CA ASP A 216 -79.83 81.97 -1.29
C ASP A 216 -79.31 83.14 -0.45
N VAL A 217 -78.10 83.04 0.11
CA VAL A 217 -77.44 84.13 0.85
C VAL A 217 -77.18 85.33 -0.07
N ALA A 218 -76.73 85.11 -1.31
CA ALA A 218 -76.50 86.18 -2.28
C ALA A 218 -77.81 86.89 -2.68
N ALA A 219 -78.93 86.16 -2.78
CA ALA A 219 -80.25 86.73 -3.04
C ALA A 219 -80.81 87.51 -1.84
N MET A 220 -80.39 87.17 -0.61
CA MET A 220 -80.79 87.83 0.64
C MET A 220 -79.92 89.05 0.97
N LEU A 221 -78.73 89.18 0.37
CA LEU A 221 -77.90 90.37 0.48
C LEU A 221 -78.49 91.50 -0.39
N PRO A 222 -78.82 92.67 0.18
CA PRO A 222 -79.26 93.80 -0.63
C PRO A 222 -78.13 94.18 -1.59
N ALA A 223 -78.45 94.42 -2.87
CA ALA A 223 -77.50 94.96 -3.82
C ALA A 223 -76.82 96.18 -3.20
N ALA A 224 -75.50 96.12 -3.01
CA ALA A 224 -74.73 97.26 -2.53
C ALA A 224 -75.02 98.44 -3.48
N PRO A 225 -75.45 99.62 -2.98
CA PRO A 225 -75.59 100.78 -3.83
C PRO A 225 -74.21 101.10 -4.40
N ALA A 226 -74.13 101.25 -5.72
CA ALA A 226 -72.92 101.71 -6.39
C ALA A 226 -72.49 103.07 -5.79
N ALA A 227 -71.28 103.11 -5.26
CA ALA A 227 -70.51 104.32 -4.95
C ALA A 227 -69.07 104.08 -5.40
#